data_AF-A0A7W7LIB1-F1
#
_entry.id   AF-A0A7W7LIB1-F1
#
_cell.length_a   1.000
_cell.length_b   1.000
_cell.length_c   1.000
_cell.angle_alpha   90.00
_cell.angle_beta   90.00
_cell.angle_gamma   90.00
#
_symmetry.space_group_name_H-M   'P 1'
#
loop_
_entity.id
_entity.type
_entity.pdbx_description
1 polymer ?
#
loop_
_entity_poly.entity_id
_entity_poly.type
_entity_poly.pdbx_seq_one_letter_code
_entity_poly.pdbx_strand_id
1 'polypeptide(L)'
;MNRTVRSNDRYARSGKGGSTGSGRNFRSQGSGRSGGYGRRPAARQGEFALPVGTTPGLPAVTTFAELDMPAPLLAALGSQGMTVPFPIQGATLPNSLAGRDVLGRGRTGSGKTLAFG
;
A
#
# COMPACT_ATOMS: atom_id res chain seq x y z
N MET A 1 11.19 -42.27 23.57
CA MET A 1 12.42 -42.49 22.78
C MET A 1 12.58 -41.36 21.76
N ASN A 2 13.65 -40.57 21.85
CA ASN A 2 14.01 -39.48 20.94
C ASN A 2 14.52 -40.02 19.59
N ARG A 3 14.23 -39.30 18.48
CA ARG A 3 15.26 -38.80 17.52
C ARG A 3 14.64 -38.01 16.35
N THR A 4 14.71 -36.69 16.46
CA THR A 4 14.80 -35.73 15.35
C THR A 4 16.20 -35.80 14.74
N VAL A 5 16.37 -36.19 13.48
CA VAL A 5 17.51 -35.72 12.65
C VAL A 5 17.24 -35.98 11.15
N ARG A 6 17.24 -34.92 10.34
CA ARG A 6 17.78 -34.97 8.97
C ARG A 6 18.38 -33.59 8.65
N SER A 7 19.57 -33.34 9.21
CA SER A 7 20.49 -32.33 8.69
C SER A 7 20.99 -32.78 7.33
N ASN A 8 20.93 -31.87 6.35
CA ASN A 8 21.53 -32.03 5.04
C ASN A 8 22.89 -31.32 5.03
N ASP A 9 23.90 -31.98 5.61
CA ASP A 9 25.30 -31.56 5.53
C ASP A 9 25.91 -32.11 4.24
N ARG A 10 25.87 -31.32 3.19
CA ARG A 10 26.73 -31.49 2.01
C ARG A 10 27.27 -30.13 1.67
N TYR A 11 28.54 -29.89 1.95
CA TYR A 11 29.54 -29.31 1.04
C TYR A 11 30.84 -29.13 1.83
N ALA A 12 31.73 -30.11 1.72
CA ALA A 12 33.14 -30.00 2.06
C ALA A 12 33.97 -30.60 0.93
N ARG A 13 35.07 -29.91 0.57
CA ARG A 13 36.27 -30.31 -0.22
C ARG A 13 36.62 -29.21 -1.24
N SER A 14 37.48 -28.22 -0.92
CA SER A 14 38.96 -28.20 -0.89
C SER A 14 39.66 -28.37 -2.26
N GLY A 15 40.51 -27.41 -2.63
CA GLY A 15 41.51 -27.55 -3.71
C GLY A 15 42.21 -26.23 -4.04
N LYS A 16 43.55 -26.24 -4.11
CA LYS A 16 44.50 -25.10 -4.09
C LYS A 16 45.49 -25.24 -5.27
N GLY A 17 46.00 -24.13 -5.83
CA GLY A 17 47.14 -24.05 -6.81
C GLY A 17 46.79 -23.15 -8.01
N GLY A 18 47.47 -22.03 -8.35
CA GLY A 18 48.87 -21.85 -8.79
C GLY A 18 48.97 -22.16 -10.31
N SER A 19 49.55 -21.41 -11.27
CA SER A 19 50.37 -20.20 -11.39
C SER A 19 50.50 -19.82 -12.88
N THR A 20 51.01 -18.62 -13.19
CA THR A 20 51.83 -18.23 -14.38
C THR A 20 51.24 -18.23 -15.81
N GLY A 21 51.46 -17.13 -16.55
CA GLY A 21 51.51 -17.18 -18.02
C GLY A 21 51.21 -15.87 -18.78
N SER A 22 52.27 -15.13 -19.10
CA SER A 22 52.40 -14.00 -20.05
C SER A 22 51.55 -14.08 -21.34
N GLY A 23 51.03 -12.93 -21.81
CA GLY A 23 50.53 -12.86 -23.18
C GLY A 23 49.88 -11.55 -23.64
N ARG A 24 50.73 -10.61 -24.12
CA ARG A 24 50.52 -9.72 -25.28
C ARG A 24 49.67 -8.44 -25.12
N ASN A 25 50.40 -7.33 -25.15
CA ASN A 25 49.95 -5.99 -25.54
C ASN A 25 49.14 -6.00 -26.84
N PHE A 26 47.94 -5.43 -26.80
CA PHE A 26 47.32 -4.81 -27.97
C PHE A 26 46.92 -3.38 -27.62
N ARG A 27 47.84 -2.46 -27.92
CA ARG A 27 47.56 -1.03 -28.03
C ARG A 27 46.80 -0.84 -29.35
N SER A 28 45.51 -0.57 -29.28
CA SER A 28 44.72 -0.06 -30.41
C SER A 28 44.22 1.33 -30.04
N GLN A 29 45.02 2.32 -30.43
CA GLN A 29 44.60 3.69 -30.59
C GLN A 29 43.59 3.71 -31.76
N GLY A 30 42.34 4.10 -31.49
CA GLY A 30 41.29 4.02 -32.50
C GLY A 30 40.05 4.83 -32.15
N SER A 31 40.08 6.10 -32.57
CA SER A 31 38.94 6.95 -32.96
C SER A 31 37.78 7.11 -31.97
N GLY A 32 37.66 8.31 -31.42
CA GLY A 32 36.48 8.77 -30.71
C GLY A 32 35.20 8.56 -31.52
N ARG A 33 34.25 7.85 -30.92
CA ARG A 33 32.84 7.92 -31.28
C ARG A 33 32.15 8.73 -30.20
N SER A 34 31.85 9.97 -30.55
CA SER A 34 30.97 10.89 -29.86
C SER A 34 29.55 10.31 -29.77
N GLY A 35 29.36 9.34 -28.88
CA GLY A 35 28.05 8.89 -28.44
C GLY A 35 27.57 9.79 -27.31
N GLY A 36 27.03 10.95 -27.66
CA GLY A 36 26.41 11.86 -26.71
C GLY A 36 25.23 11.19 -26.03
N TYR A 37 25.47 10.57 -24.88
CA TYR A 37 24.44 10.38 -23.87
C TYR A 37 24.08 11.77 -23.36
N GLY A 38 23.18 12.44 -24.09
CA GLY A 38 22.50 13.61 -23.59
C GLY A 38 22.03 13.28 -22.19
N ARG A 39 22.59 13.99 -21.20
CA ARG A 39 22.16 13.96 -19.81
C ARG A 39 20.65 14.13 -19.83
N ARG A 40 19.91 13.03 -19.70
CA ARG A 40 18.47 13.10 -19.46
C ARG A 40 18.34 13.93 -18.19
N PRO A 41 17.74 15.13 -18.24
CA PRO A 41 17.58 15.91 -17.02
C PRO A 41 16.81 15.00 -16.06
N ALA A 42 17.40 14.74 -14.89
CA ALA A 42 16.71 14.03 -13.84
C ALA A 42 15.36 14.74 -13.68
N ALA A 43 14.27 13.99 -13.82
CA ALA A 43 12.94 14.52 -13.55
C ALA A 43 13.05 15.26 -12.23
N ARG A 44 12.73 16.57 -12.21
CA ARG A 44 12.66 17.32 -10.97
C ARG A 44 11.76 16.49 -10.08
N GLN A 45 12.36 15.88 -9.06
CA GLN A 45 11.63 15.21 -8.01
C GLN A 45 10.92 16.37 -7.29
N GLY A 46 9.80 16.81 -7.87
CA GLY A 46 8.85 17.66 -7.18
C GLY A 46 8.54 16.90 -5.91
N GLU A 47 8.90 17.52 -4.80
CA GLU A 47 8.68 17.03 -3.45
C GLU A 47 7.21 16.62 -3.33
N PHE A 48 6.95 15.32 -3.45
CA PHE A 48 5.61 14.76 -3.28
C PHE A 48 5.29 14.85 -1.79
N ALA A 49 4.85 16.03 -1.36
CA ALA A 49 4.36 16.24 -0.03
C ALA A 49 2.96 15.64 0.06
N LEU A 50 2.75 14.78 1.07
CA LEU A 50 1.42 14.25 1.34
C LEU A 50 0.47 15.41 1.66
N PRO A 51 -0.74 15.46 1.09
CA PRO A 51 -1.71 16.47 1.45
C PRO A 51 -2.02 16.35 2.94
N VAL A 52 -1.79 17.45 3.68
CA VAL A 52 -2.09 17.51 5.10
C VAL A 52 -3.57 17.87 5.24
N GLY A 53 -4.39 16.91 5.68
CA GLY A 53 -5.80 17.16 5.98
C GLY A 53 -5.93 18.12 7.16
N THR A 54 -6.20 19.39 6.89
CA THR A 54 -6.40 20.42 7.93
C THR A 54 -7.79 20.38 8.54
N THR A 55 -8.73 19.64 7.95
CA THR A 55 -10.10 19.53 8.44
C THR A 55 -10.25 18.33 9.38
N PRO A 56 -10.56 18.53 10.67
CA PRO A 56 -10.85 17.43 11.57
C PRO A 56 -12.13 16.70 11.14
N GLY A 57 -12.11 15.38 11.25
CA GLY A 57 -13.26 14.53 10.96
C GLY A 57 -14.43 14.82 11.91
N LEU A 58 -15.65 14.67 11.40
CA LEU A 58 -16.85 14.70 12.23
C LEU A 58 -16.87 13.50 13.20
N PRO A 59 -17.46 13.66 14.39
CA PRO A 59 -17.53 12.59 15.39
C PRO A 59 -18.33 11.40 14.84
N ALA A 60 -17.98 10.20 15.31
CA ALA A 60 -18.72 9.00 14.98
C ALA A 60 -20.10 8.99 15.65
N VAL A 61 -21.07 8.37 14.98
CA VAL A 61 -22.45 8.21 15.48
C VAL A 61 -22.71 6.80 16.00
N THR A 62 -23.68 6.67 16.90
CA THR A 62 -24.08 5.37 17.48
C THR A 62 -25.37 4.79 16.90
N THR A 63 -26.17 5.61 16.22
CA THR A 63 -27.42 5.21 15.58
C THR A 63 -27.58 5.90 14.23
N PHE A 64 -28.37 5.32 13.32
CA PHE A 64 -28.69 5.98 12.04
C PHE A 64 -29.53 7.24 12.22
N ALA A 65 -30.30 7.34 13.31
CA ALA A 65 -31.16 8.50 13.60
C ALA A 65 -30.38 9.77 13.98
N GLU A 66 -29.11 9.64 14.35
CA GLU A 66 -28.21 10.78 14.57
C GLU A 66 -27.73 11.43 13.27
N LEU A 67 -27.93 10.76 12.13
CA LEU A 67 -27.57 11.26 10.82
C LEU A 67 -28.76 12.01 10.21
N ASP A 68 -28.48 13.12 9.52
CA ASP A 68 -29.47 13.90 8.78
C ASP A 68 -29.88 13.16 7.48
N MET A 69 -30.63 12.07 7.65
CA MET A 69 -31.06 11.17 6.58
C MET A 69 -32.57 11.27 6.35
N PRO A 70 -33.04 11.09 5.10
CA PRO A 70 -34.48 11.10 4.80
C PRO A 70 -35.25 10.06 5.62
N ALA A 71 -36.39 10.46 6.19
CA ALA A 71 -37.25 9.58 6.99
C ALA A 71 -37.62 8.24 6.31
N PRO A 72 -37.89 8.18 5.00
CA PRO A 72 -38.14 6.90 4.33
C PRO A 72 -36.96 5.92 4.41
N LEU A 73 -35.73 6.44 4.40
CA LEU A 73 -34.52 5.62 4.48
C LEU A 73 -34.31 5.08 5.90
N LEU A 74 -34.53 5.91 6.92
CA LEU A 74 -34.50 5.47 8.31
C LEU A 74 -35.57 4.40 8.58
N ALA A 75 -36.78 4.57 8.03
CA ALA A 75 -37.84 3.57 8.13
C ALA A 75 -37.47 2.25 7.43
N ALA A 76 -36.87 2.32 6.24
CA ALA A 76 -36.39 1.15 5.53
C ALA A 76 -35.31 0.40 6.33
N LEU A 77 -34.31 1.11 6.84
CA LEU A 77 -33.27 0.54 7.70
C LEU A 77 -33.86 -0.12 8.96
N GLY A 78 -34.82 0.54 9.61
CA GLY A 78 -35.54 -0.01 10.76
C GLY A 78 -36.31 -1.30 10.42
N SER A 79 -37.01 -1.34 9.28
CA SER A 79 -37.73 -2.54 8.83
C SER A 79 -36.82 -3.74 8.55
N GLN A 80 -35.56 -3.49 8.18
CA GLN A 80 -34.53 -4.51 7.97
C GLN A 80 -33.79 -4.87 9.27
N GLY A 81 -34.17 -4.29 10.42
CA GLY A 81 -33.51 -4.49 11.71
C GLY A 81 -32.15 -3.79 11.84
N MET A 82 -31.84 -2.84 10.95
CA MET A 82 -30.57 -2.10 10.92
C MET A 82 -30.74 -0.75 11.62
N THR A 83 -30.74 -0.74 12.95
CA THR A 83 -30.86 0.49 13.75
C THR A 83 -29.52 1.08 14.17
N VAL A 84 -28.54 0.20 14.37
CA VAL A 84 -27.18 0.55 14.78
C VAL A 84 -26.23 0.37 13.58
N PRO A 85 -25.49 1.40 13.16
CA PRO A 85 -24.51 1.28 12.10
C PRO A 85 -23.34 0.39 12.54
N PHE A 86 -22.73 -0.32 11.59
CA PHE A 86 -21.45 -0.98 11.85
C PHE A 86 -20.36 0.05 12.21
N PRO A 87 -19.32 -0.32 12.96
CA PRO A 87 -18.30 0.64 13.40
C PRO A 87 -17.66 1.46 12.28
N ILE A 88 -17.41 0.85 11.11
CA ILE A 88 -16.88 1.59 9.96
C ILE A 88 -17.90 2.60 9.42
N GLN A 89 -19.20 2.26 9.41
CA GLN A 89 -20.27 3.14 8.95
C GLN A 89 -20.44 4.31 9.91
N GLY A 90 -20.51 4.08 11.21
CA GLY A 90 -20.65 5.15 12.20
C GLY A 90 -19.48 6.15 12.16
N ALA A 91 -18.27 5.68 11.86
CA ALA A 91 -17.09 6.53 11.72
C ALA A 91 -17.04 7.31 10.39
N THR A 92 -17.63 6.78 9.31
CA THR A 92 -17.46 7.35 7.96
C THR A 92 -18.68 8.12 7.48
N LEU A 93 -19.90 7.66 7.78
CA LEU A 93 -21.15 8.25 7.29
C LEU A 93 -21.30 9.74 7.63
N PRO A 94 -20.95 10.24 8.83
CA PRO A 94 -21.05 11.67 9.11
C PRO A 94 -20.25 12.52 8.12
N ASN A 95 -19.01 12.10 7.81
CA ASN A 95 -18.14 12.82 6.89
C ASN A 95 -18.61 12.67 5.43
N SER A 96 -19.04 11.46 5.03
CA SER A 96 -19.57 11.21 3.68
C SER A 96 -20.84 12.02 3.39
N LEU A 97 -21.78 12.07 4.34
CA LEU A 97 -23.02 12.84 4.22
C LEU A 97 -22.77 14.35 4.22
N ALA A 98 -21.69 14.81 4.85
CA ALA A 98 -21.22 16.19 4.76
C ALA A 98 -20.49 16.51 3.43
N GLY A 99 -20.49 15.59 2.47
CA GLY A 99 -19.86 15.77 1.16
C GLY A 99 -18.33 15.76 1.19
N ARG A 100 -17.72 15.19 2.24
CA ARG A 100 -16.26 15.10 2.38
C ARG A 100 -15.76 13.78 1.80
N ASP A 101 -14.56 13.82 1.23
CA ASP A 101 -13.85 12.61 0.82
C ASP A 101 -13.45 11.78 2.04
N VAL A 102 -13.69 10.46 1.97
CA VAL A 102 -13.40 9.54 3.07
C VAL A 102 -12.67 8.30 2.55
N LEU A 103 -11.61 7.89 3.28
CA LEU A 103 -10.94 6.61 3.06
C LEU A 103 -11.33 5.63 4.17
N GLY A 104 -12.24 4.70 3.87
CA GLY A 104 -12.64 3.64 4.79
C GLY A 104 -11.72 2.42 4.74
N ARG A 105 -11.15 2.00 5.87
CA ARG A 105 -10.41 0.73 6.02
C ARG A 105 -11.12 -0.21 6.98
N GLY A 106 -11.36 -1.45 6.56
CA GLY A 106 -11.97 -2.48 7.41
C GLY A 106 -11.92 -3.85 6.75
N ARG A 107 -12.04 -4.93 7.54
CA ARG A 107 -12.03 -6.32 7.04
C ARG A 107 -13.26 -6.63 6.19
N THR A 108 -13.26 -7.74 5.45
CA THR A 108 -14.46 -8.23 4.75
C THR A 108 -15.60 -8.47 5.74
N GLY A 109 -16.84 -8.23 5.32
CA GLY A 109 -18.02 -8.34 6.19
C GLY A 109 -18.24 -7.16 7.14
N SER A 110 -17.40 -6.12 7.12
CA SER A 110 -17.54 -4.96 8.00
C SER A 110 -18.64 -3.96 7.59
N GLY A 111 -19.50 -4.29 6.62
CA GLY A 111 -20.58 -3.39 6.17
C GLY A 111 -20.16 -2.23 5.26
N LYS A 112 -18.93 -2.23 4.69
CA LYS A 112 -18.46 -1.14 3.80
C LYS A 112 -19.34 -0.93 2.57
N THR A 113 -19.95 -1.99 2.02
CA THR A 113 -20.81 -1.87 0.83
C THR A 113 -21.99 -0.94 1.08
N LEU A 114 -22.70 -1.10 2.20
CA LEU A 114 -23.82 -0.22 2.54
C LEU A 114 -23.32 1.18 2.97
N ALA A 115 -22.08 1.29 3.43
CA ALA A 115 -21.50 2.57 3.86
C ALA A 115 -21.18 3.54 2.70
N PHE A 116 -20.97 3.02 1.49
CA PHE A 116 -20.44 3.79 0.34
C PHE A 116 -21.08 3.46 -1.01
N GLY A 117 -21.96 2.46 -1.08
CA GLY A 117 -22.53 1.93 -2.34
C GLY A 117 -23.92 2.47 -2.66
#